data_AF-A0A673HAF8-F1
#
_entry.id   AF-A0A673HAF8-F1
#
_cell.length_a   1.000
_cell.length_b   1.000
_cell.length_c   1.000
_cell.angle_alpha   90.00
_cell.angle_beta   90.00
_cell.angle_gamma   90.00
#
_symmetry.space_group_name_H-M   'P 1'
#
loop_
_entity.id
_entity.type
_entity.pdbx_description
1 polymer ?
#
loop_
_entity_poly.entity_id
_entity_poly.type
_entity_poly.pdbx_seq_one_letter_code
_entity_poly.pdbx_strand_id
1 'polypeptide(L)'
;MEPNMEYIVAQVTQKEVGRRFQVGPEIIDYILDRQKSHDLEHDQSMLDRMVDSLATSWVNASNFKVALLGMDIVSALVTRLQERFKTQIGTVLPSLIDRLGDSKDQVRDQAQSLLLKIMDQAANPQYVWDRMLAGFRHKNNRTREAVCFCLIATLNVSGAHGLTLSKIVPHICHLFGDPASQVRDGAMNCLVEIYRHVGERVRNMDDEDSVDGGRSSSSVRRTGSLRRPSSASSTKSSGQRPASQTFDCKESSGAGAVDEEDFIRAFEDVPAIQIYSARELEDSMNKIRETLSDDKHDWEQRVAAVSDFIFIME
;
A
#
# COMPACT_ATOMS: atom_id res chain seq x y z
N MET A 1 -15.74 -28.33 30.30
CA MET A 1 -14.30 -28.04 30.19
C MET A 1 -14.21 -26.55 29.96
N GLU A 2 -13.44 -25.81 30.75
CA GLU A 2 -13.22 -24.40 30.42
C GLU A 2 -12.43 -24.34 29.10
N PRO A 3 -12.84 -23.48 28.15
CA PRO A 3 -12.12 -23.36 26.88
C PRO A 3 -10.71 -22.84 27.14
N ASN A 4 -9.72 -23.55 26.61
CA ASN A 4 -8.31 -23.18 26.63
C ASN A 4 -7.76 -23.16 25.19
N MET A 5 -6.53 -22.68 25.01
CA MET A 5 -5.93 -22.52 23.69
C MET A 5 -5.89 -23.84 22.90
N GLU A 6 -5.58 -24.96 23.55
CA GLU A 6 -5.54 -26.28 22.91
C GLU A 6 -6.91 -26.70 22.35
N TYR A 7 -7.97 -26.51 23.13
CA TYR A 7 -9.34 -26.76 22.69
C TYR A 7 -9.74 -25.87 21.51
N ILE A 8 -9.38 -24.58 21.56
CA ILE A 8 -9.68 -23.62 20.50
C ILE A 8 -8.96 -23.99 19.20
N VAL A 9 -7.67 -24.35 19.27
CA VAL A 9 -6.91 -24.85 18.11
C VAL A 9 -7.54 -26.12 17.54
N ALA A 10 -8.03 -27.02 18.40
CA ALA A 10 -8.78 -28.20 17.94
C ALA A 10 -10.09 -27.82 17.21
N GLN A 11 -10.83 -26.83 17.70
CA GLN A 11 -12.05 -26.34 17.03
C GLN A 11 -11.77 -25.57 15.73
N VAL A 12 -10.63 -24.91 15.61
CA VAL A 12 -10.21 -24.24 14.38
C VAL A 12 -9.72 -25.25 13.33
N THR A 13 -9.15 -26.38 13.75
CA THR A 13 -8.60 -27.40 12.83
C THR A 13 -9.65 -28.40 12.31
N GLN A 14 -10.84 -28.47 12.90
CA GLN A 14 -11.90 -29.34 12.38
C GLN A 14 -12.46 -28.84 11.04
N LYS A 15 -13.02 -29.78 10.26
CA LYS A 15 -13.43 -29.57 8.86
C LYS A 15 -14.94 -29.61 8.65
N GLU A 16 -15.71 -29.91 9.69
CA GLU A 16 -17.17 -30.04 9.59
C GLU A 16 -17.83 -28.66 9.53
N VAL A 17 -18.46 -28.35 8.39
CA VAL A 17 -19.09 -27.05 8.15
C VAL A 17 -20.13 -26.72 9.23
N GLY A 18 -20.97 -27.69 9.62
CA GLY A 18 -21.96 -27.50 10.67
C GLY A 18 -21.32 -27.16 12.03
N ARG A 19 -20.22 -27.84 12.37
CA ARG A 19 -19.48 -27.59 13.61
C ARG A 19 -18.83 -26.21 13.59
N ARG A 20 -18.25 -25.79 12.46
CA ARG A 20 -17.66 -24.44 12.28
C ARG A 20 -18.62 -23.32 12.64
N PHE A 21 -19.89 -23.42 12.22
CA PHE A 21 -20.90 -22.41 12.55
C PHE A 21 -21.26 -22.38 14.04
N GLN A 22 -21.20 -23.52 14.73
CA GLN A 22 -21.46 -23.58 16.17
C GLN A 22 -20.31 -22.96 16.96
N VAL A 23 -19.06 -23.26 16.57
CA VAL A 23 -17.88 -22.89 17.36
C VAL A 23 -17.28 -21.55 16.97
N GLY A 24 -17.55 -21.01 15.79
CA GLY A 24 -16.98 -19.72 15.38
C GLY A 24 -17.31 -18.57 16.34
N PRO A 25 -18.58 -18.36 16.74
CA PRO A 25 -18.92 -17.37 17.76
C PRO A 25 -18.23 -17.62 19.11
N GLU A 26 -18.16 -18.89 19.54
CA GLU A 26 -17.45 -19.28 20.77
C GLU A 26 -15.94 -18.93 20.71
N ILE A 27 -15.30 -19.14 19.57
CA ILE A 27 -13.89 -18.80 19.34
C ILE A 27 -13.69 -17.29 19.39
N ILE A 28 -14.58 -16.51 18.76
CA ILE A 28 -14.53 -15.03 18.80
C ILE A 28 -14.66 -14.53 20.24
N ASP A 29 -15.66 -15.04 20.97
CA ASP A 29 -15.90 -14.66 22.36
C ASP A 29 -14.70 -15.00 23.26
N TYR A 30 -14.08 -16.17 23.07
CA TYR A 30 -12.86 -16.54 23.77
C TYR A 30 -11.71 -15.57 23.46
N ILE A 31 -11.45 -15.28 22.19
CA ILE A 31 -10.34 -14.40 21.76
C ILE A 31 -10.51 -12.98 22.32
N LEU A 32 -11.73 -12.45 22.32
CA LEU A 32 -11.99 -11.08 22.77
C LEU A 32 -12.01 -10.95 24.30
N ASP A 33 -12.36 -12.03 25.03
CA ASP A 33 -12.36 -12.06 26.48
C ASP A 33 -10.97 -12.34 27.05
N ARG A 34 -10.29 -11.30 27.51
CA ARG A 34 -8.92 -11.39 28.08
C ARG A 34 -8.81 -12.26 29.33
N GLN A 35 -9.90 -12.48 30.06
CA GLN A 35 -9.87 -13.35 31.25
C GLN A 35 -9.89 -14.81 30.83
N LYS A 36 -10.69 -15.15 29.82
CA LYS A 36 -10.76 -16.51 29.26
C LYS A 36 -9.51 -16.87 28.46
N SER A 37 -9.03 -15.96 27.61
CA SER A 37 -7.87 -16.16 26.73
C SER A 37 -6.57 -15.60 27.29
N HIS A 38 -6.32 -15.82 28.58
CA HIS A 38 -5.07 -15.42 29.22
C HIS A 38 -3.86 -16.21 28.67
N ASP A 39 -4.10 -17.40 28.14
CA ASP A 39 -3.13 -18.34 27.59
C ASP A 39 -2.87 -18.19 26.07
N LEU A 40 -3.60 -17.32 25.38
CA LEU A 40 -3.55 -17.14 23.91
C LEU A 40 -2.14 -16.88 23.37
N GLU A 41 -1.33 -16.14 24.13
CA GLU A 41 0.01 -15.68 23.72
C GLU A 41 1.13 -16.46 24.44
N HIS A 42 0.79 -17.47 25.26
CA HIS A 42 1.78 -18.27 26.00
C HIS A 42 2.53 -19.25 25.09
N ASP A 43 1.83 -19.84 24.12
CA ASP A 43 2.41 -20.78 23.15
C ASP A 43 2.29 -20.22 21.73
N GLN A 44 3.40 -19.64 21.26
CA GLN A 44 3.48 -19.08 19.92
C GLN A 44 3.22 -20.14 18.83
N SER A 45 3.63 -21.39 19.05
CA SER A 45 3.45 -22.46 18.06
C SER A 45 1.97 -22.82 17.89
N MET A 46 1.19 -22.77 18.97
CA MET A 46 -0.27 -22.96 18.91
C MET A 46 -0.96 -21.79 18.21
N LEU A 47 -0.51 -20.55 18.49
CA LEU A 47 -1.05 -19.37 17.81
C LEU A 47 -0.77 -19.42 16.31
N ASP A 48 0.46 -19.74 15.91
CA ASP A 48 0.86 -19.88 14.51
C ASP A 48 0.00 -20.95 13.81
N ARG A 49 -0.20 -22.10 14.45
CA ARG A 49 -1.05 -23.18 13.93
C ARG A 49 -2.52 -22.76 13.81
N MET A 50 -3.02 -21.98 14.77
CA MET A 50 -4.39 -21.46 14.72
C MET A 50 -4.58 -20.54 13.52
N VAL A 51 -3.68 -19.57 13.35
CA VAL A 51 -3.72 -18.60 12.25
C VAL A 51 -3.57 -19.30 10.91
N ASP A 52 -2.64 -20.25 10.79
CA ASP A 52 -2.45 -21.03 9.56
C ASP A 52 -3.72 -21.80 9.18
N SER A 53 -4.37 -22.46 10.16
CA SER A 53 -5.62 -23.17 9.92
C SER A 53 -6.78 -22.23 9.56
N LEU A 54 -6.83 -21.02 10.14
CA LEU A 54 -7.81 -19.99 9.75
C LEU A 54 -7.58 -19.54 8.31
N ALA A 55 -6.35 -19.19 7.93
CA ALA A 55 -6.03 -18.73 6.59
C ALA A 55 -6.30 -19.81 5.53
N THR A 56 -5.80 -21.03 5.76
CA THR A 56 -5.84 -22.11 4.76
C THR A 56 -7.18 -22.82 4.69
N SER A 57 -7.91 -22.94 5.80
CA SER A 57 -9.10 -23.78 5.87
C SER A 57 -10.40 -23.02 6.08
N TRP A 58 -10.37 -21.85 6.73
CA TRP A 58 -11.58 -21.05 6.96
C TRP A 58 -11.72 -19.94 5.92
N VAL A 59 -10.75 -19.02 5.84
CA VAL A 59 -10.78 -17.89 4.88
C VAL A 59 -10.85 -18.40 3.44
N ASN A 60 -10.11 -19.47 3.12
CA ASN A 60 -10.15 -20.14 1.82
C ASN A 60 -11.27 -21.21 1.70
N ALA A 61 -12.24 -21.27 2.60
CA ALA A 61 -13.33 -22.23 2.51
C ALA A 61 -14.19 -21.99 1.26
N SER A 62 -14.65 -23.08 0.64
CA SER A 62 -15.58 -23.02 -0.50
C SER A 62 -16.97 -22.51 -0.11
N ASN A 63 -17.38 -22.71 1.16
CA ASN A 63 -18.60 -22.15 1.69
C ASN A 63 -18.35 -20.69 2.12
N PHE A 64 -18.93 -19.74 1.38
CA PHE A 64 -18.70 -18.32 1.63
C PHE A 64 -19.04 -17.89 3.07
N LYS A 65 -20.05 -18.49 3.72
CA LYS A 65 -20.38 -18.16 5.12
C LYS A 65 -19.30 -18.62 6.10
N VAL A 66 -18.62 -19.73 5.78
CA VAL A 66 -17.46 -20.18 6.57
C VAL A 66 -16.26 -19.26 6.33
N ALA A 67 -16.08 -18.77 5.10
CA ALA A 67 -15.05 -17.77 4.78
C ALA A 67 -15.27 -16.45 5.53
N LEU A 68 -16.50 -15.93 5.54
CA LEU A 68 -16.88 -14.74 6.32
C LEU A 68 -16.58 -14.95 7.81
N LEU A 69 -17.02 -16.07 8.39
CA LEU A 69 -16.76 -16.40 9.79
C LEU A 69 -15.26 -16.56 10.10
N GLY A 70 -14.49 -17.12 9.16
CA GLY A 70 -13.04 -17.18 9.26
C GLY A 70 -12.39 -15.79 9.33
N MET A 71 -12.85 -14.87 8.48
CA MET A 71 -12.40 -13.48 8.50
C MET A 71 -12.84 -12.75 9.78
N ASP A 72 -14.00 -13.04 10.34
CA ASP A 72 -14.42 -12.51 11.65
C ASP A 72 -13.50 -12.97 12.79
N ILE A 73 -13.10 -14.25 12.79
CA ILE A 73 -12.15 -14.77 13.78
C ILE A 73 -10.78 -14.10 13.62
N VAL A 74 -10.28 -13.94 12.39
CA VAL A 74 -9.02 -13.20 12.13
C VAL A 74 -9.15 -11.74 12.56
N SER A 75 -10.30 -11.10 12.30
CA SER A 75 -10.59 -9.74 12.74
C SER A 75 -10.58 -9.60 14.27
N ALA A 76 -11.09 -10.59 15.00
CA ALA A 76 -11.02 -10.65 16.45
C ALA A 76 -9.57 -10.79 16.95
N LEU A 77 -8.74 -11.60 16.28
CA LEU A 77 -7.31 -11.71 16.58
C LEU A 77 -6.56 -10.41 16.37
N VAL A 78 -6.81 -9.70 15.26
CA VAL A 78 -6.22 -8.38 15.00
C VAL A 78 -6.58 -7.42 16.13
N THR A 79 -7.84 -7.40 16.57
CA THR A 79 -8.26 -6.56 17.71
C THR A 79 -7.62 -6.99 19.04
N ARG A 80 -7.46 -8.29 19.29
CA ARG A 80 -6.91 -8.79 20.55
C ARG A 80 -5.40 -8.59 20.66
N LEU A 81 -4.69 -8.81 19.56
CA LEU A 81 -3.22 -8.85 19.50
C LEU A 81 -2.61 -7.51 19.07
N GLN A 82 -3.35 -6.68 18.31
CA GLN A 82 -2.88 -5.38 17.81
C GLN A 82 -1.55 -5.56 17.06
N GLU A 83 -0.52 -4.74 17.35
CA GLU A 83 0.82 -4.81 16.74
C GLU A 83 1.47 -6.20 16.84
N ARG A 84 1.12 -7.01 17.86
CA ARG A 84 1.66 -8.37 18.01
C ARG A 84 1.14 -9.32 16.94
N PHE A 85 0.05 -8.98 16.24
CA PHE A 85 -0.41 -9.71 15.06
C PHE A 85 0.52 -9.55 13.85
N LYS A 86 1.48 -8.60 13.87
CA LYS A 86 2.38 -8.34 12.73
C LYS A 86 3.14 -9.57 12.24
N THR A 87 3.49 -10.50 13.13
CA THR A 87 4.17 -11.77 12.80
C THR A 87 3.28 -12.71 12.00
N GLN A 88 1.96 -12.58 12.13
CA GLN A 88 0.93 -13.42 11.50
C GLN A 88 0.45 -12.89 10.15
N ILE A 89 0.76 -11.64 9.82
CA ILE A 89 0.32 -10.98 8.57
C ILE A 89 0.74 -11.81 7.35
N GLY A 90 1.98 -12.32 7.31
CA GLY A 90 2.47 -13.11 6.18
C GLY A 90 1.67 -14.39 5.92
N THR A 91 1.09 -14.98 6.97
CA THR A 91 0.29 -16.20 6.90
C THR A 91 -1.11 -15.93 6.34
N VAL A 92 -1.75 -14.84 6.78
CA VAL A 92 -3.14 -14.54 6.38
C VAL A 92 -3.23 -13.83 5.03
N LEU A 93 -2.24 -13.01 4.69
CA LEU A 93 -2.32 -12.08 3.56
C LEU A 93 -2.61 -12.76 2.20
N PRO A 94 -1.98 -13.90 1.84
CA PRO A 94 -2.28 -14.56 0.57
C PRO A 94 -3.75 -14.99 0.45
N SER A 95 -4.36 -15.49 1.53
CA SER A 95 -5.77 -15.89 1.54
C SER A 95 -6.71 -14.69 1.41
N LEU A 96 -6.38 -13.55 2.06
CA LEU A 96 -7.17 -12.32 1.93
C LEU A 96 -7.07 -11.71 0.53
N ILE A 97 -5.88 -11.73 -0.09
CA ILE A 97 -5.71 -11.27 -1.48
C ILE A 97 -6.54 -12.14 -2.43
N ASP A 98 -6.56 -13.47 -2.27
CA ASP A 98 -7.41 -14.32 -3.11
C ASP A 98 -8.91 -14.00 -2.90
N ARG A 99 -9.32 -13.76 -1.64
CA ARG A 99 -10.70 -13.39 -1.29
C ARG A 99 -11.15 -12.01 -1.78
N LEU A 100 -10.22 -11.09 -2.07
CA LEU A 100 -10.56 -9.84 -2.78
C LEU A 100 -11.19 -10.11 -4.16
N GLY A 101 -10.93 -11.26 -4.78
CA GLY A 101 -11.52 -11.64 -6.06
C GLY A 101 -12.73 -12.58 -5.98
N ASP A 102 -13.34 -12.73 -4.80
CA ASP A 102 -14.43 -13.69 -4.59
C ASP A 102 -15.68 -13.35 -5.43
N SER A 103 -16.40 -14.40 -5.82
CA SER A 103 -17.71 -14.32 -6.48
C SER A 103 -18.80 -13.61 -5.66
N LYS A 104 -18.65 -13.55 -4.33
CA LYS A 104 -19.61 -12.92 -3.42
C LYS A 104 -19.09 -11.57 -2.95
N ASP A 105 -19.89 -10.54 -3.19
CA ASP A 105 -19.56 -9.15 -2.82
C ASP A 105 -19.26 -9.03 -1.33
N GLN A 106 -20.09 -9.66 -0.49
CA GLN A 106 -19.89 -9.71 0.97
C GLN A 106 -18.50 -10.22 1.38
N VAL A 107 -17.95 -11.20 0.66
CA VAL A 107 -16.61 -11.75 0.96
C VAL A 107 -15.53 -10.76 0.54
N ARG A 108 -15.68 -10.10 -0.62
CA ARG A 108 -14.73 -9.08 -1.08
C ARG A 108 -14.71 -7.88 -0.14
N ASP A 109 -15.88 -7.40 0.26
CA ASP A 109 -16.04 -6.24 1.15
C ASP A 109 -15.42 -6.51 2.53
N GLN A 110 -15.64 -7.71 3.08
CA GLN A 110 -15.06 -8.10 4.36
C GLN A 110 -13.55 -8.33 4.27
N ALA A 111 -13.04 -8.91 3.17
CA ALA A 111 -11.60 -9.05 2.95
C ALA A 111 -10.91 -7.68 2.87
N GLN A 112 -11.47 -6.73 2.11
CA GLN A 112 -10.96 -5.36 2.04
C GLN A 112 -11.00 -4.66 3.40
N SER A 113 -12.13 -4.75 4.11
CA SER A 113 -12.30 -4.16 5.45
C SER A 113 -11.28 -4.74 6.44
N LEU A 114 -11.02 -6.05 6.39
CA LEU A 114 -10.04 -6.70 7.25
C LEU A 114 -8.60 -6.29 6.89
N LEU A 115 -8.27 -6.14 5.61
CA LEU A 115 -6.97 -5.63 5.18
C LEU A 115 -6.72 -4.20 5.72
N LEU A 116 -7.70 -3.31 5.58
CA LEU A 116 -7.61 -1.95 6.14
C LEU A 116 -7.46 -1.98 7.67
N LYS A 117 -8.19 -2.86 8.35
CA LYS A 117 -8.06 -3.05 9.81
C LYS A 117 -6.68 -3.55 10.23
N ILE A 118 -6.06 -4.44 9.45
CA ILE A 118 -4.68 -4.88 9.68
C ILE A 118 -3.71 -3.70 9.53
N MET A 119 -3.93 -2.84 8.51
CA MET A 119 -3.13 -1.63 8.27
C MET A 119 -3.27 -0.57 9.39
N ASP A 120 -4.41 -0.57 10.09
CA ASP A 120 -4.71 0.35 11.18
C ASP A 120 -4.18 -0.17 12.54
N GLN A 121 -4.39 -1.46 12.85
CA GLN A 121 -4.21 -2.00 14.21
C GLN A 121 -2.97 -2.89 14.38
N ALA A 122 -2.44 -3.49 13.30
CA ALA A 122 -1.40 -4.51 13.40
C ALA A 122 -0.06 -4.10 12.77
N ALA A 123 -0.08 -3.37 11.66
CA ALA A 123 1.11 -2.82 11.02
C ALA A 123 0.73 -1.64 10.14
N ASN A 124 1.65 -0.71 9.91
CA ASN A 124 1.37 0.43 9.03
C ASN A 124 1.01 0.01 7.57
N PRO A 125 0.32 0.88 6.80
CA PRO A 125 -0.05 0.61 5.42
C PRO A 125 1.12 0.14 4.54
N GLN A 126 2.29 0.80 4.63
CA GLN A 126 3.47 0.44 3.85
C GLN A 126 3.87 -1.04 4.02
N TYR A 127 3.93 -1.52 5.26
CA TYR A 127 4.34 -2.89 5.57
C TYR A 127 3.44 -3.94 4.91
N VAL A 128 2.13 -3.66 4.87
CA VAL A 128 1.14 -4.54 4.24
C VAL A 128 1.25 -4.44 2.72
N TRP A 129 1.35 -3.22 2.19
CA TRP A 129 1.44 -2.97 0.74
C TRP A 129 2.68 -3.58 0.10
N ASP A 130 3.84 -3.53 0.77
CA ASP A 130 5.08 -4.21 0.32
C ASP A 130 4.87 -5.70 0.02
N ARG A 131 3.89 -6.34 0.68
CA ARG A 131 3.56 -7.76 0.52
C ARG A 131 2.32 -8.00 -0.35
N MET A 132 1.55 -6.96 -0.64
CA MET A 132 0.35 -7.03 -1.50
C MET A 132 0.64 -6.75 -2.98
N LEU A 133 1.81 -6.20 -3.34
CA LEU A 133 2.11 -5.80 -4.73
C LEU A 133 1.94 -6.95 -5.75
N ALA A 134 2.20 -8.19 -5.34
CA ALA A 134 1.97 -9.37 -6.20
C ALA A 134 0.50 -9.54 -6.61
N GLY A 135 -0.45 -8.96 -5.86
CA GLY A 135 -1.88 -8.96 -6.16
C GLY A 135 -2.24 -8.27 -7.48
N PHE A 136 -1.48 -7.26 -7.91
CA PHE A 136 -1.65 -6.62 -9.22
C PHE A 136 -1.39 -7.59 -10.39
N ARG A 137 -0.70 -8.71 -10.16
CA ARG A 137 -0.39 -9.73 -11.17
C ARG A 137 -1.14 -11.04 -10.92
N HIS A 138 -2.21 -11.01 -10.13
CA HIS A 138 -2.97 -12.21 -9.79
C HIS A 138 -3.67 -12.81 -11.01
N LYS A 139 -3.80 -14.13 -11.06
CA LYS A 139 -4.45 -14.85 -12.18
C LYS A 139 -5.92 -14.47 -12.38
N ASN A 140 -6.63 -14.16 -11.29
CA ASN A 140 -8.04 -13.76 -11.31
C ASN A 140 -8.16 -12.25 -11.56
N ASN A 141 -8.88 -11.87 -12.61
CA ASN A 141 -9.08 -10.46 -12.99
C ASN A 141 -9.80 -9.66 -11.88
N ARG A 142 -10.79 -10.26 -11.21
CA ARG A 142 -11.49 -9.63 -10.08
C ARG A 142 -10.55 -9.30 -8.93
N THR A 143 -9.56 -10.15 -8.67
CA THR A 143 -8.55 -9.85 -7.64
C THR A 143 -7.71 -8.65 -8.05
N ARG A 144 -7.25 -8.59 -9.31
CA ARG A 144 -6.44 -7.46 -9.79
C ARG A 144 -7.20 -6.14 -9.69
N GLU A 145 -8.46 -6.13 -10.13
CA GLU A 145 -9.38 -5.00 -9.97
C GLU A 145 -9.61 -4.65 -8.48
N ALA A 146 -9.87 -5.64 -7.64
CA ALA A 146 -10.13 -5.39 -6.21
C ALA A 146 -8.90 -4.89 -5.45
N VAL A 147 -7.68 -5.25 -5.87
CA VAL A 147 -6.44 -4.67 -5.34
C VAL A 147 -6.37 -3.18 -5.67
N CYS A 148 -6.79 -2.77 -6.87
CA CYS A 148 -6.93 -1.34 -7.21
C CYS A 148 -7.90 -0.63 -6.26
N PHE A 149 -9.10 -1.18 -6.05
CA PHE A 149 -10.06 -0.60 -5.11
C PHE A 149 -9.54 -0.60 -3.67
N CYS A 150 -8.77 -1.61 -3.26
CA CYS A 150 -8.15 -1.65 -1.95
C CYS A 150 -7.09 -0.55 -1.78
N LEU A 151 -6.35 -0.20 -2.84
CA LEU A 151 -5.41 0.92 -2.82
C LEU A 151 -6.13 2.26 -2.66
N ILE A 152 -7.18 2.49 -3.45
CA ILE A 152 -8.04 3.67 -3.33
C ILE A 152 -8.58 3.80 -1.90
N ALA A 153 -9.10 2.72 -1.34
CA ALA A 153 -9.58 2.70 0.04
C ALA A 153 -8.46 2.98 1.06
N THR A 154 -7.25 2.46 0.83
CA THR A 154 -6.09 2.75 1.68
C THR A 154 -5.73 4.23 1.64
N LEU A 155 -5.69 4.84 0.45
CA LEU A 155 -5.41 6.26 0.28
C LEU A 155 -6.47 7.10 1.00
N ASN A 156 -7.75 6.76 0.85
CA ASN A 156 -8.83 7.49 1.51
C ASN A 156 -8.81 7.41 3.04
N VAL A 157 -8.33 6.31 3.62
CA VAL A 157 -8.25 6.14 5.07
C VAL A 157 -6.94 6.68 5.66
N SER A 158 -5.82 6.40 5.00
CA SER A 158 -4.46 6.64 5.53
C SER A 158 -3.71 7.76 4.83
N GLY A 159 -4.25 8.35 3.77
CA GLY A 159 -3.56 9.33 2.91
C GLY A 159 -2.38 8.76 2.14
N ALA A 160 -1.82 9.56 1.22
CA ALA A 160 -0.65 9.18 0.42
C ALA A 160 0.66 9.07 1.22
N HIS A 161 0.79 9.81 2.33
CA HIS A 161 2.04 9.88 3.10
C HIS A 161 2.48 8.55 3.75
N GLY A 162 1.55 7.63 3.99
CA GLY A 162 1.83 6.31 4.54
C GLY A 162 2.32 5.30 3.50
N LEU A 163 2.49 5.72 2.24
CA LEU A 163 2.83 4.85 1.11
C LEU A 163 3.95 5.43 0.23
N THR A 164 4.91 4.59 -0.14
CA THR A 164 5.90 4.87 -1.18
C THR A 164 5.27 4.65 -2.55
N LEU A 165 4.54 5.66 -3.03
CA LEU A 165 3.78 5.58 -4.28
C LEU A 165 4.65 5.25 -5.51
N SER A 166 5.91 5.68 -5.53
CA SER A 166 6.87 5.36 -6.60
C SER A 166 7.09 3.85 -6.80
N LYS A 167 6.91 3.03 -5.76
CA LYS A 167 6.94 1.56 -5.85
C LYS A 167 5.64 0.96 -6.36
N ILE A 168 4.51 1.63 -6.15
CA ILE A 168 3.18 1.11 -6.46
C ILE A 168 2.77 1.47 -7.89
N VAL A 169 3.03 2.71 -8.32
CA VAL A 169 2.64 3.26 -9.63
C VAL A 169 3.07 2.36 -10.80
N PRO A 170 4.30 1.81 -10.87
CA PRO A 170 4.68 0.91 -11.96
C PRO A 170 3.78 -0.33 -12.08
N HIS A 171 3.27 -0.85 -10.96
CA HIS A 171 2.33 -1.98 -10.97
C HIS A 171 0.95 -1.58 -11.50
N ILE A 172 0.49 -0.37 -11.20
CA ILE A 172 -0.77 0.19 -11.73
C ILE A 172 -0.64 0.42 -13.23
N CYS A 173 0.47 1.00 -13.69
CA CYS A 173 0.70 1.24 -15.12
C CYS A 173 0.72 -0.07 -15.93
N HIS A 174 1.22 -1.16 -15.35
CA HIS A 174 1.16 -2.49 -15.99
C HIS A 174 -0.28 -2.96 -16.25
N LEU A 175 -1.24 -2.56 -15.40
CA LEU A 175 -2.64 -2.94 -15.55
C LEU A 175 -3.35 -2.28 -16.73
N PHE A 176 -2.81 -1.22 -17.35
CA PHE A 176 -3.41 -0.67 -18.58
C PHE A 176 -3.35 -1.65 -19.74
N GLY A 177 -2.38 -2.59 -19.73
CA GLY A 177 -2.32 -3.70 -20.69
C GLY A 177 -3.18 -4.92 -20.30
N ASP A 178 -4.03 -4.82 -19.28
CA ASP A 178 -4.82 -5.97 -18.82
C ASP A 178 -5.89 -6.36 -19.86
N PRO A 179 -6.09 -7.67 -20.14
CA PRO A 179 -7.14 -8.10 -21.05
C PRO A 179 -8.56 -7.73 -20.58
N ALA A 180 -8.80 -7.64 -19.28
CA ALA A 180 -10.10 -7.28 -18.72
C ALA A 180 -10.25 -5.75 -18.62
N SER A 181 -11.26 -5.19 -19.27
CA SER A 181 -11.52 -3.74 -19.24
C SER A 181 -11.74 -3.21 -17.83
N GLN A 182 -12.43 -3.97 -16.98
CA GLN A 182 -12.68 -3.62 -15.57
C GLN A 182 -11.38 -3.39 -14.78
N VAL A 183 -10.33 -4.17 -15.08
CA VAL A 183 -9.03 -4.01 -14.42
C VAL A 183 -8.33 -2.73 -14.91
N ARG A 184 -8.44 -2.42 -16.20
CA ARG A 184 -7.92 -1.16 -16.77
C ARG A 184 -8.64 0.06 -16.20
N ASP A 185 -9.96 -0.01 -16.05
CA ASP A 185 -10.77 1.05 -15.45
C ASP A 185 -10.42 1.23 -13.96
N GLY A 186 -10.23 0.13 -13.22
CA GLY A 186 -9.75 0.15 -11.84
C GLY A 186 -8.36 0.77 -11.69
N ALA A 187 -7.45 0.52 -12.63
CA ALA A 187 -6.13 1.12 -12.67
C ALA A 187 -6.20 2.63 -12.91
N MET A 188 -7.06 3.07 -13.84
CA MET A 188 -7.33 4.49 -14.08
C MET A 188 -7.82 5.18 -12.80
N ASN A 189 -8.80 4.59 -12.12
CA ASN A 189 -9.33 5.14 -10.86
C ASN A 189 -8.25 5.24 -9.76
N CYS A 190 -7.29 4.31 -9.71
CA CYS A 190 -6.17 4.41 -8.77
C CYS A 190 -5.30 5.63 -9.06
N LEU A 191 -4.96 5.88 -10.33
CA LEU A 191 -4.13 7.04 -10.66
C LEU A 191 -4.83 8.35 -10.35
N VAL A 192 -6.13 8.44 -10.63
CA VAL A 192 -6.95 9.61 -10.27
C VAL A 192 -6.94 9.83 -8.75
N GLU A 193 -7.11 8.77 -7.96
CA GLU A 193 -7.08 8.90 -6.50
C GLU A 193 -5.69 9.26 -5.97
N ILE A 194 -4.63 8.65 -6.51
CA ILE A 194 -3.25 9.01 -6.17
C ILE A 194 -3.01 10.49 -6.45
N TYR A 195 -3.41 10.98 -7.62
CA TYR A 195 -3.28 12.38 -8.00
C TYR A 195 -4.02 13.29 -7.02
N ARG A 196 -5.27 12.96 -6.66
CA ARG A 196 -6.05 13.74 -5.68
C ARG A 196 -5.30 13.90 -4.35
N HIS A 197 -4.76 12.80 -3.81
CA HIS A 197 -4.04 12.83 -2.53
C HIS A 197 -2.66 13.51 -2.63
N VAL A 198 -1.96 13.39 -3.75
CA VAL A 198 -0.68 14.07 -3.98
C VAL A 198 -0.89 15.58 -4.19
N GLY A 199 -1.91 15.98 -4.94
CA GLY A 199 -2.28 17.39 -5.15
C GLY A 199 -2.77 18.06 -3.87
N GLU A 200 -3.58 17.38 -3.05
CA GLU A 200 -3.95 17.86 -1.71
C GLU A 200 -2.71 18.10 -0.83
N ARG A 201 -1.69 17.23 -0.92
CA ARG A 201 -0.44 17.39 -0.16
C ARG A 201 0.35 18.63 -0.59
N VAL A 202 0.52 18.85 -1.89
CA VAL A 202 1.27 20.01 -2.42
C VAL A 202 0.59 21.31 -2.00
N ARG A 203 -0.74 21.38 -2.16
CA ARG A 203 -1.52 22.58 -1.78
C ARG A 203 -1.42 22.91 -0.29
N ASN A 204 -1.41 21.91 0.58
CA ASN A 204 -1.26 22.13 2.03
C ASN A 204 0.15 22.61 2.41
N MET A 205 1.19 22.31 1.62
CA MET A 205 2.56 22.81 1.86
C MET A 205 2.65 24.31 1.55
N ASP A 206 2.02 24.76 0.45
CA ASP A 206 2.02 26.18 0.06
C ASP A 206 1.26 27.08 1.06
N ASP A 207 0.24 26.56 1.73
CA ASP A 207 -0.53 27.30 2.75
C ASP A 207 0.22 27.47 4.08
N GLU A 208 1.10 26.53 4.47
CA GLU A 208 1.92 26.65 5.70
C GLU A 208 3.10 27.63 5.54
N ASP A 209 3.66 27.77 4.34
CA ASP A 209 4.71 28.76 4.04
C ASP A 209 4.17 30.21 3.93
N SER A 210 2.84 30.39 3.98
CA SER A 210 2.18 31.71 3.87
C SER A 210 1.86 32.38 5.22
N VAL A 211 2.28 31.81 6.36
CA VAL A 211 2.01 32.34 7.71
C VAL A 211 3.28 32.78 8.45
N ASP A 212 4.01 33.75 7.88
CA ASP A 212 4.85 34.71 8.63
C ASP A 212 5.02 35.99 7.77
N GLY A 213 4.78 37.22 8.20
CA GLY A 213 4.41 37.72 9.51
C GLY A 213 3.81 39.12 9.36
N GLY A 214 2.55 39.27 9.78
CA GLY A 214 1.96 40.56 10.07
C GLY A 214 2.15 40.91 11.54
N ARG A 215 3.21 41.65 11.91
CA ARG A 215 3.23 42.46 13.13
C ARG A 215 4.29 43.57 13.11
N SER A 216 3.77 44.79 13.25
CA SER A 216 4.43 46.08 13.35
C SER A 216 5.66 46.13 14.26
N SER A 217 6.71 46.86 13.84
CA SER A 217 7.41 47.88 14.66
C SER A 217 8.43 48.64 13.80
N SER A 218 8.05 49.84 13.37
CA SER A 218 8.96 50.83 12.79
C SER A 218 9.52 51.73 13.89
N SER A 219 10.80 51.57 14.22
CA SER A 219 11.65 52.71 14.61
C SER A 219 13.15 52.39 14.70
N VAL A 220 13.87 53.02 13.78
CA VAL A 220 15.03 53.91 14.03
C VAL A 220 16.40 53.27 14.37
N ARG A 221 17.28 53.35 13.33
CA ARG A 221 18.70 53.79 13.32
C ARG A 221 19.68 53.05 14.24
N ARG A 222 20.91 52.66 13.82
CA ARG A 222 21.96 53.54 13.27
C ARG A 222 23.24 52.70 12.98
N THR A 223 23.91 52.99 11.86
CA THR A 223 25.37 53.03 11.62
C THR A 223 26.26 51.79 11.86
N GLY A 224 26.90 51.33 10.78
CA GLY A 224 28.34 51.60 10.61
C GLY A 224 29.31 50.40 10.55
N SER A 225 30.00 50.32 9.41
CA SER A 225 31.45 50.04 9.28
C SER A 225 31.95 48.60 9.06
N LEU A 226 32.30 48.34 7.80
CA LEU A 226 33.57 47.78 7.28
C LEU A 226 34.37 46.79 8.15
N ARG A 227 34.58 45.56 7.62
CA ARG A 227 35.91 44.99 7.30
C ARG A 227 35.83 43.54 6.76
N ARG A 228 36.32 43.36 5.53
CA ARG A 228 37.08 42.17 5.04
C ARG A 228 38.59 42.45 5.33
N PRO A 229 39.59 41.55 5.17
CA PRO A 229 39.66 40.47 4.16
C PRO A 229 40.45 39.18 4.53
N SER A 230 40.42 38.19 3.60
CA SER A 230 41.49 37.22 3.17
C SER A 230 42.22 36.31 4.20
N SER A 231 42.78 35.12 3.93
CA SER A 231 42.80 34.07 2.89
C SER A 231 43.95 33.09 3.29
N ALA A 232 43.91 31.82 2.83
CA ALA A 232 45.03 30.83 2.77
C ALA A 232 45.53 30.21 4.11
N SER A 233 46.03 28.97 4.24
CA SER A 233 46.25 27.80 3.36
C SER A 233 46.69 26.57 4.19
N SER A 234 46.33 25.36 3.74
CA SER A 234 47.09 24.08 3.75
C SER A 234 47.75 23.52 5.04
N THR A 235 47.44 22.27 5.39
CA THR A 235 48.41 21.15 5.45
C THR A 235 47.71 19.78 5.58
N LYS A 236 48.31 18.75 4.98
CA LYS A 236 47.82 17.38 4.79
C LYS A 236 48.29 16.40 5.88
N SER A 237 47.53 15.30 5.97
CA SER A 237 47.91 13.89 6.19
C SER A 237 47.94 13.32 7.62
N SER A 238 47.23 12.21 7.85
CA SER A 238 47.80 10.84 7.97
C SER A 238 46.77 9.79 8.47
N GLY A 239 46.87 8.55 7.97
CA GLY A 239 46.23 7.32 8.52
C GLY A 239 45.41 6.52 7.49
N GLN A 240 46.02 5.68 6.64
CA GLN A 240 46.31 4.23 6.81
C GLN A 240 45.12 3.25 6.60
N ARG A 241 45.07 2.66 5.37
CA ARG A 241 45.03 1.23 4.91
C ARG A 241 44.92 0.07 5.95
N PRO A 242 44.67 -1.24 5.58
CA PRO A 242 44.51 -1.88 4.24
C PRO A 242 43.51 -3.11 4.10
N ALA A 243 43.44 -3.64 2.85
CA ALA A 243 43.28 -5.06 2.36
C ALA A 243 41.98 -5.87 2.65
N SER A 244 41.19 -6.39 1.68
CA SER A 244 41.40 -7.35 0.56
C SER A 244 41.22 -8.84 0.93
N GLN A 245 40.16 -9.48 0.40
CA GLN A 245 40.08 -10.86 -0.18
C GLN A 245 38.62 -11.16 -0.63
N THR A 246 38.32 -11.09 -1.94
CA THR A 246 38.04 -12.19 -2.90
C THR A 246 36.77 -13.02 -2.63
N PHE A 247 35.78 -12.99 -3.53
CA PHE A 247 35.40 -14.07 -4.48
C PHE A 247 34.21 -13.66 -5.37
N ASP A 248 34.25 -14.16 -6.60
CA ASP A 248 33.36 -13.94 -7.75
C ASP A 248 31.99 -14.63 -7.58
N CYS A 249 30.89 -13.97 -7.94
CA CYS A 249 29.75 -14.62 -8.59
C CYS A 249 28.89 -13.59 -9.35
N LYS A 250 28.60 -13.91 -10.60
CA LYS A 250 27.96 -13.08 -11.61
C LYS A 250 26.48 -13.45 -11.72
N GLU A 251 25.57 -12.49 -11.52
CA GLU A 251 24.24 -12.55 -12.16
C GLU A 251 23.63 -11.15 -12.33
N SER A 252 23.09 -10.93 -13.52
CA SER A 252 22.59 -9.68 -14.07
C SER A 252 21.27 -9.25 -13.44
N SER A 253 21.20 -8.00 -12.95
CA SER A 253 20.03 -7.12 -13.02
C SER A 253 20.36 -5.79 -12.34
N GLY A 254 21.01 -4.89 -13.08
CA GLY A 254 21.15 -3.49 -12.67
C GLY A 254 19.94 -2.70 -13.14
N ALA A 255 18.77 -2.91 -12.53
CA ALA A 255 17.72 -1.89 -12.57
C ALA A 255 18.25 -0.73 -11.74
N GLY A 256 18.61 0.36 -12.42
CA GLY A 256 19.15 1.56 -11.80
C GLY A 256 18.25 2.01 -10.66
N ALA A 257 18.87 2.30 -9.52
CA ALA A 257 18.21 2.98 -8.43
C ALA A 257 17.71 4.34 -8.98
N VAL A 258 16.41 4.43 -9.27
CA VAL A 258 15.77 5.70 -9.60
C VAL A 258 15.60 6.42 -8.27
N ASP A 259 16.25 7.57 -8.13
CA ASP A 259 16.18 8.42 -6.94
C ASP A 259 14.73 8.88 -6.73
N GLU A 260 14.26 8.87 -5.49
CA GLU A 260 12.89 9.31 -5.18
C GLU A 260 12.69 10.78 -5.59
N GLU A 261 13.77 11.58 -5.55
CA GLU A 261 13.81 12.96 -6.01
C GLU A 261 13.80 13.08 -7.54
N ASP A 262 14.38 12.14 -8.28
CA ASP A 262 14.31 12.11 -9.75
C ASP A 262 12.96 11.60 -10.26
N PHE A 263 12.30 10.70 -9.54
CA PHE A 263 10.90 10.34 -9.81
C PHE A 263 9.98 11.55 -9.59
N ILE A 264 10.18 12.32 -8.52
CA ILE A 264 9.43 13.56 -8.25
C ILE A 264 9.76 14.64 -9.31
N ARG A 265 11.04 14.82 -9.66
CA ARG A 265 11.46 15.76 -10.72
C ARG A 265 11.00 15.38 -12.13
N ALA A 266 10.82 14.09 -12.41
CA ALA A 266 10.24 13.64 -13.67
C ALA A 266 8.77 14.10 -13.85
N PHE A 267 8.12 14.55 -12.77
CA PHE A 267 6.84 15.28 -12.82
C PHE A 267 7.00 16.81 -12.85
N GLU A 268 8.19 17.36 -12.56
CA GLU A 268 8.48 18.81 -12.62
C GLU A 268 8.89 19.29 -14.03
N ASP A 269 9.57 18.45 -14.84
CA ASP A 269 10.15 18.83 -16.14
C ASP A 269 9.34 18.35 -17.37
N VAL A 270 8.01 18.32 -17.28
CA VAL A 270 7.13 18.04 -18.43
C VAL A 270 6.50 19.36 -18.91
N PRO A 271 6.69 19.77 -20.18
CA PRO A 271 6.23 21.07 -20.66
C PRO A 271 4.71 21.18 -20.60
N ALA A 272 4.24 22.28 -20.00
CA ALA A 272 2.83 22.56 -19.80
C ALA A 272 2.01 22.59 -21.11
N ILE A 273 1.02 21.71 -21.23
CA ILE A 273 0.01 21.73 -22.31
C ILE A 273 -1.20 22.56 -21.86
N GLN A 274 -1.29 23.80 -22.31
CA GLN A 274 -2.47 24.65 -22.07
C GLN A 274 -3.64 24.21 -22.96
N ILE A 275 -4.73 23.73 -22.37
CA ILE A 275 -5.98 23.39 -23.08
C ILE A 275 -6.93 24.58 -23.06
N TYR A 276 -7.43 25.00 -24.22
CA TYR A 276 -8.27 26.20 -24.34
C TYR A 276 -9.74 25.89 -24.64
N SER A 277 -10.16 24.62 -24.77
CA SER A 277 -11.56 24.25 -24.95
C SER A 277 -11.93 22.84 -24.48
N ALA A 278 -13.21 22.65 -24.10
CA ALA A 278 -13.76 21.35 -23.68
C ALA A 278 -13.69 20.26 -24.77
N ARG A 279 -13.62 20.65 -26.05
CA ARG A 279 -13.48 19.73 -27.18
C ARG A 279 -12.05 19.20 -27.32
N GLU A 280 -11.05 20.05 -27.08
CA GLU A 280 -9.63 19.65 -27.08
C GLU A 280 -9.29 18.75 -25.88
N LEU A 281 -9.95 18.97 -24.74
CA LEU A 281 -9.88 18.09 -23.57
C LEU A 281 -10.40 16.69 -23.91
N GLU A 282 -11.59 16.61 -24.52
CA GLU A 282 -12.22 15.33 -24.90
C GLU A 282 -11.42 14.59 -25.99
N ASP A 283 -10.88 15.31 -26.97
CA ASP A 283 -10.02 14.74 -28.01
C ASP A 283 -8.67 14.25 -27.44
N SER A 284 -8.09 14.97 -26.47
CA SER A 284 -6.85 14.56 -25.80
C SER A 284 -7.06 13.36 -24.88
N MET A 285 -8.16 13.33 -24.11
CA MET A 285 -8.54 12.18 -23.29
C MET A 285 -8.84 10.94 -24.15
N ASN A 286 -9.49 11.11 -25.30
CA ASN A 286 -9.73 10.02 -26.25
C ASN A 286 -8.43 9.50 -26.85
N LYS A 287 -7.46 10.38 -27.14
CA LYS A 287 -6.13 10.01 -27.66
C LYS A 287 -5.27 9.29 -26.62
N ILE A 288 -5.31 9.71 -25.36
CA ILE A 288 -4.66 9.02 -24.24
C ILE A 288 -5.30 7.63 -24.05
N ARG A 289 -6.63 7.54 -24.09
CA ARG A 289 -7.36 6.27 -24.03
C ARG A 289 -6.99 5.34 -25.20
N GLU A 290 -6.86 5.86 -26.41
CA GLU A 290 -6.46 5.10 -27.60
C GLU A 290 -5.00 4.62 -27.51
N THR A 291 -4.10 5.48 -27.04
CA THR A 291 -2.66 5.16 -26.82
C THR A 291 -2.48 4.13 -25.72
N LEU A 292 -3.28 4.19 -24.65
CA LEU A 292 -3.30 3.20 -23.58
C LEU A 292 -3.99 1.89 -23.97
N SER A 293 -4.85 1.90 -25.00
CA SER A 293 -5.57 0.72 -25.49
C SER A 293 -4.86 -0.01 -26.64
N ASP A 294 -3.85 0.60 -27.27
CA ASP A 294 -3.08 0.00 -28.36
C ASP A 294 -1.91 -0.84 -27.83
N ASP A 295 -1.96 -2.15 -28.08
CA ASP A 295 -0.97 -3.15 -27.63
C ASP A 295 0.33 -3.17 -28.45
N LYS A 296 0.45 -2.33 -29.49
CA LYS A 296 1.61 -2.32 -30.40
C LYS A 296 2.69 -1.28 -30.08
N HIS A 297 2.42 -0.26 -29.27
CA HIS A 297 3.33 0.87 -29.06
C HIS A 297 4.13 0.79 -27.74
N ASP A 298 5.31 1.44 -27.77
CA ASP A 298 6.36 1.43 -26.76
C ASP A 298 5.87 1.91 -25.39
N TRP A 299 6.31 1.25 -24.33
CA TRP A 299 5.90 1.53 -22.94
C TRP A 299 6.21 2.97 -22.50
N GLU A 300 7.21 3.62 -23.11
CA GLU A 300 7.58 5.02 -22.90
C GLU A 300 6.46 5.99 -23.34
N GLN A 301 5.74 5.68 -24.41
CA GLN A 301 4.61 6.50 -24.86
C GLN A 301 3.39 6.35 -23.96
N ARG A 302 3.22 5.22 -23.28
CA ARG A 302 2.15 5.01 -22.28
C ARG A 302 2.44 5.78 -21.00
N VAL A 303 3.70 5.82 -20.56
CA VAL A 303 4.13 6.62 -19.42
C VAL A 303 4.01 8.11 -19.75
N ALA A 304 4.43 8.54 -20.95
CA ALA A 304 4.24 9.91 -21.41
C ALA A 304 2.75 10.29 -21.50
N ALA A 305 1.88 9.41 -22.02
CA ALA A 305 0.44 9.67 -22.08
C ALA A 305 -0.22 9.74 -20.69
N VAL A 306 0.28 9.00 -19.70
CA VAL A 306 -0.15 9.11 -18.29
C VAL A 306 0.34 10.43 -17.68
N SER A 307 1.58 10.85 -17.96
CA SER A 307 2.07 12.18 -17.56
C SER A 307 1.30 13.31 -18.23
N ASP A 308 0.98 13.20 -19.52
CA ASP A 308 0.16 14.15 -20.26
C ASP A 308 -1.26 14.21 -19.67
N PHE A 309 -1.86 13.07 -19.30
CA PHE A 309 -3.17 13.00 -18.65
C PHE A 309 -3.20 13.71 -17.29
N ILE A 310 -2.15 13.52 -16.49
CA ILE A 310 -1.97 14.15 -15.18
C ILE A 310 -1.93 15.68 -15.33
N PHE A 311 -1.32 16.19 -16.40
CA PHE A 311 -1.20 17.62 -16.67
C PHE A 311 -2.50 18.26 -17.20
N ILE A 312 -3.28 17.53 -18.00
CA ILE A 312 -4.56 18.01 -18.56
C ILE A 312 -5.62 18.33 -17.49
N MET A 313 -5.44 17.81 -16.28
CA MET A 313 -6.36 17.96 -15.15
C MET A 313 -5.95 19.11 -14.19
N GLU A 314 -4.85 19.84 -14.46
CA GLU A 314 -4.53 21.19 -13.90
C GLU A 314 -5.21 22.31 -14.69
#